data_AF-A0A2V8LWQ8-F1
#
_entry.id   AF-A0A2V8LWQ8-F1
#
_cell.length_a   1.000
_cell.length_b   1.000
_cell.length_c   1.000
_cell.angle_alpha   90.00
_cell.angle_beta   90.00
_cell.angle_gamma   90.00
#
_symmetry.space_group_name_H-M   'P 1'
#
loop_
_entity.id
_entity.type
_entity.pdbx_description
1 polymer ?
#
loop_
_entity_poly.entity_id
_entity_poly.type
_entity_poly.pdbx_seq_one_letter_code
_entity_poly.pdbx_strand_id
1 'polypeptide(L)'
;MSVNLKSLVTKLNATCRNTLEAAAGLCLSRTNYEIDIEHLLIKLADVSNSDLTHIWRQSDVETSRLSRDLTRAIERMKTGNARTPALSQRVVKLLTDAWTIGSLDYGEQQIRSGTILVALLADETLSRLVLNGS
;
A
#
# COMPACT_ATOMS: atom_id res chain seq x y z
N MET A 1 14.02 -12.79 -8.27
CA MET A 1 14.23 -13.25 -6.89
C MET A 1 12.84 -13.38 -6.25
N SER A 2 12.41 -14.58 -5.83
CA SER A 2 11.08 -14.75 -5.23
C SER A 2 11.13 -14.29 -3.78
N VAL A 3 10.55 -13.12 -3.50
CA VAL A 3 10.43 -12.61 -2.13
C VAL A 3 9.59 -13.57 -1.30
N ASN A 4 10.09 -13.98 -0.13
CA ASN A 4 9.31 -14.80 0.79
C ASN A 4 8.22 -13.93 1.43
N LEU A 5 7.00 -14.08 0.94
CA LEU A 5 5.87 -13.26 1.38
C LEU A 5 5.60 -13.37 2.89
N LYS A 6 5.78 -14.56 3.48
CA LYS A 6 5.61 -14.73 4.94
C LYS A 6 6.64 -13.87 5.69
N SER A 7 7.89 -13.88 5.24
CA SER A 7 8.94 -13.05 5.82
C SER A 7 8.68 -11.56 5.67
N LEU A 8 8.03 -11.13 4.58
CA LEU A 8 7.70 -9.72 4.38
C LEU A 8 6.56 -9.28 5.30
N VAL A 9 5.53 -10.11 5.45
CA VAL A 9 4.41 -9.84 6.37
C VAL A 9 4.88 -9.77 7.82
N THR A 10 5.87 -10.58 8.23
CA THR A 10 6.42 -10.50 9.60
C THR A 10 7.24 -9.24 9.86
N LYS A 11 7.64 -8.50 8.81
CA LYS A 11 8.28 -7.19 8.95
C LYS A 11 7.30 -6.04 9.12
N LEU A 12 6.01 -6.22 8.86
CA LEU A 12 5.03 -5.16 9.10
C LEU A 12 4.89 -4.85 10.59
N ASN A 13 4.81 -3.57 10.94
CA ASN A 13 4.36 -3.18 12.27
C ASN A 13 2.87 -3.55 12.47
N ALA A 14 2.39 -3.47 13.70
CA ALA A 14 1.02 -3.86 14.05
C ALA A 14 -0.03 -3.12 13.20
N THR A 15 0.15 -1.80 13.01
CA THR A 15 -0.75 -0.97 12.21
C THR A 15 -0.85 -1.46 10.76
N CYS A 16 0.29 -1.66 10.09
CA CYS A 16 0.32 -2.06 8.69
C CYS A 16 -0.16 -3.50 8.49
N ARG A 17 0.12 -4.39 9.46
CA ARG A 17 -0.38 -5.76 9.44
C ARG A 17 -1.91 -5.80 9.56
N ASN A 18 -2.47 -5.11 10.54
CA ASN A 18 -3.93 -5.02 10.71
C ASN A 18 -4.59 -4.40 9.48
N THR A 19 -3.93 -3.42 8.87
CA THR A 19 -4.41 -2.77 7.65
C THR A 19 -4.38 -3.72 6.45
N LEU A 20 -3.35 -4.55 6.30
CA LEU A 20 -3.27 -5.57 5.26
C LEU A 20 -4.39 -6.61 5.42
N GLU A 21 -4.67 -7.03 6.65
CA GLU A 21 -5.77 -7.95 6.97
C GLU A 21 -7.14 -7.31 6.64
N ALA A 22 -7.34 -6.03 6.98
CA ALA A 22 -8.55 -5.29 6.61
C ALA A 22 -8.69 -5.10 5.09
N ALA A 23 -7.59 -4.89 4.37
CA ALA A 23 -7.54 -4.79 2.92
C ALA A 23 -7.92 -6.13 2.26
N ALA A 24 -7.45 -7.25 2.82
CA ALA A 24 -7.86 -8.58 2.40
C ALA A 24 -9.37 -8.81 2.58
N GLY A 25 -9.93 -8.38 3.72
CA GLY A 25 -11.36 -8.43 3.97
C GLY A 25 -12.17 -7.60 2.97
N LEU A 26 -11.70 -6.40 2.64
CA LEU A 26 -12.33 -5.54 1.62
C LEU A 26 -12.31 -6.22 0.25
N CYS A 27 -11.14 -6.70 -0.18
CA CYS A 27 -10.97 -7.40 -1.45
C CYS A 27 -11.92 -8.59 -1.58
N LEU A 28 -12.04 -9.40 -0.52
CA LEU A 28 -12.97 -10.53 -0.46
C LEU A 28 -14.43 -10.07 -0.57
N SER A 29 -14.83 -9.03 0.19
CA SER A 29 -16.21 -8.51 0.16
C SER A 29 -16.64 -7.96 -1.20
N ARG A 30 -15.67 -7.46 -1.98
CA ARG A 30 -15.88 -6.96 -3.35
C ARG A 30 -15.71 -8.03 -4.41
N THR A 31 -15.38 -9.27 -4.02
CA THR A 31 -15.09 -10.40 -4.92
C THR A 31 -13.96 -10.12 -5.91
N ASN A 32 -13.01 -9.25 -5.52
CA ASN A 32 -11.84 -8.97 -6.35
C ASN A 32 -10.85 -10.14 -6.31
N TYR A 33 -10.04 -10.25 -7.36
CA TYR A 33 -9.11 -11.39 -7.53
C TYR A 33 -7.83 -11.26 -6.72
N GLU A 34 -7.35 -10.03 -6.56
CA GLU A 34 -6.09 -9.74 -5.86
C GLU A 34 -6.24 -8.54 -4.92
N ILE A 35 -5.52 -8.61 -3.81
CA ILE A 35 -5.36 -7.49 -2.89
C ILE A 35 -4.32 -6.56 -3.50
N ASP A 36 -4.82 -5.43 -4.00
CA ASP A 36 -4.02 -4.39 -4.66
C ASP A 36 -3.79 -3.16 -3.76
N ILE A 37 -2.89 -2.27 -4.17
CA ILE A 37 -2.45 -1.06 -3.44
C ILE A 37 -3.65 -0.21 -3.04
N GLU A 38 -4.68 -0.11 -3.88
CA GLU A 38 -5.88 0.68 -3.61
C GLU A 38 -6.63 0.16 -2.38
N HIS A 39 -6.66 -1.16 -2.16
CA HIS A 39 -7.26 -1.76 -0.95
C HIS A 39 -6.44 -1.45 0.30
N LEU A 40 -5.11 -1.39 0.18
CA LEU A 40 -4.23 -1.06 1.29
C LEU A 40 -4.36 0.42 1.68
N LEU A 41 -4.33 1.31 0.69
CA LEU A 41 -4.40 2.77 0.90
C LEU A 41 -5.72 3.21 1.49
N ILE A 42 -6.85 2.67 0.99
CA ILE A 42 -8.16 3.03 1.52
C ILE A 42 -8.29 2.61 2.99
N LYS A 43 -7.68 1.47 3.38
CA LYS A 43 -7.68 1.02 4.77
C LYS A 43 -6.67 1.74 5.64
N LEU A 44 -5.52 2.14 5.11
CA LEU A 44 -4.60 3.03 5.84
C LEU A 44 -5.24 4.40 6.09
N ALA A 45 -6.12 4.84 5.20
CA ALA A 45 -6.84 6.11 5.37
C ALA A 45 -7.80 6.11 6.54
N ASP A 46 -8.38 4.96 6.85
CA ASP A 46 -9.31 4.77 7.97
C ASP A 46 -8.57 4.71 9.33
N VAL A 47 -7.25 4.50 9.35
CA VAL A 47 -6.48 4.36 10.59
C VAL A 47 -6.11 5.72 11.18
N SER A 48 -6.76 6.08 12.29
CA SER A 48 -6.37 7.22 13.10
C SER A 48 -4.96 7.05 13.68
N ASN A 49 -4.19 8.14 13.73
CA ASN A 49 -2.87 8.19 14.38
C ASN A 49 -1.83 7.25 13.75
N SER A 50 -1.86 7.10 12.43
CA SER A 50 -0.79 6.47 11.63
C SER A 50 0.16 7.53 11.06
N ASP A 51 1.39 7.14 10.68
CA ASP A 51 2.33 8.06 10.01
C ASP A 51 1.65 8.71 8.80
N LEU A 52 0.86 7.92 8.06
CA LEU A 52 0.17 8.34 6.86
C LEU A 52 -0.87 9.43 7.13
N THR A 53 -1.69 9.27 8.19
CA THR A 53 -2.63 10.33 8.59
C THR A 53 -1.94 11.61 9.07
N HIS A 54 -0.79 11.50 9.74
CA HIS A 54 0.00 12.67 10.14
C HIS A 54 0.58 13.38 8.92
N ILE A 55 1.13 12.65 7.96
CA ILE A 55 1.69 13.19 6.72
C ILE A 55 0.60 13.90 5.91
N TRP A 56 -0.56 13.26 5.69
CA TRP A 56 -1.65 13.89 4.95
C TRP A 56 -2.15 15.18 5.59
N ARG A 57 -2.25 15.21 6.92
CA ARG A 57 -2.65 16.42 7.65
C ARG A 57 -1.64 17.55 7.49
N GLN A 58 -0.35 17.24 7.46
CA GLN A 58 0.72 18.23 7.26
C GLN A 58 0.81 18.71 5.80
N SER A 59 0.46 17.86 4.85
CA SER A 59 0.55 18.14 3.40
C SER A 59 -0.75 18.67 2.77
N ASP A 60 -1.73 19.09 3.58
CA ASP A 60 -3.04 19.61 3.15
C ASP A 60 -3.78 18.70 2.14
N VAL A 61 -3.65 17.38 2.32
CA VAL A 61 -4.28 16.39 1.43
C VAL A 61 -5.77 16.29 1.74
N GLU A 62 -6.61 16.49 0.72
CA GLU A 62 -8.06 16.27 0.82
C GLU A 62 -8.37 14.76 0.89
N THR A 63 -8.29 14.18 2.09
CA THR A 63 -8.51 12.74 2.34
C THR A 63 -9.87 12.26 1.83
N SER A 64 -10.89 13.12 1.87
CA SER A 64 -12.22 12.79 1.36
C SER A 64 -12.21 12.52 -0.16
N ARG A 65 -11.42 13.29 -0.91
CA ARG A 65 -11.23 13.10 -2.36
C ARG A 65 -10.43 11.86 -2.64
N LEU A 66 -9.35 11.64 -1.91
CA LEU A 66 -8.54 10.43 -2.02
C LEU A 66 -9.39 9.17 -1.80
N SER A 67 -10.19 9.13 -0.74
CA SER A 67 -11.07 7.99 -0.47
C SER A 67 -12.11 7.76 -1.56
N ARG A 68 -12.68 8.84 -2.15
CA ARG A 68 -13.59 8.72 -3.31
C ARG A 68 -12.88 8.12 -4.52
N ASP A 69 -11.67 8.61 -4.84
CA ASP A 69 -10.91 8.18 -6.00
C ASP A 69 -10.45 6.71 -5.86
N LEU A 70 -9.99 6.32 -4.67
CA LEU A 70 -9.65 4.92 -4.35
C LEU A 70 -10.87 4.00 -4.43
N THR A 71 -12.02 4.44 -3.92
CA THR A 71 -13.27 3.66 -4.01
C THR A 71 -13.65 3.41 -5.46
N ARG A 72 -13.62 4.45 -6.30
CA ARG A 72 -13.89 4.34 -7.74
C ARG A 72 -12.89 3.44 -8.46
N ALA A 73 -11.62 3.46 -8.05
CA ALA A 73 -10.61 2.56 -8.62
C ALA A 73 -10.92 1.09 -8.30
N ILE A 74 -11.29 0.79 -7.05
CA ILE A 74 -11.69 -0.56 -6.62
C ILE A 74 -12.95 -1.03 -7.36
N GLU A 75 -13.94 -0.15 -7.55
CA GLU A 75 -15.18 -0.49 -8.29
C GLU A 75 -14.94 -0.88 -9.75
N ARG A 76 -13.82 -0.46 -10.35
CA ARG A 76 -13.43 -0.82 -11.72
C ARG A 76 -12.64 -2.13 -11.81
N MET A 77 -12.23 -2.69 -10.68
CA MET A 77 -11.47 -3.94 -10.66
C MET A 77 -12.37 -5.12 -11.06
N LYS A 78 -11.75 -6.17 -11.64
CA LYS A 78 -12.48 -7.40 -11.99
C LYS A 78 -13.07 -8.05 -10.73
N THR A 79 -14.31 -8.52 -10.85
CA THR A 79 -15.09 -9.16 -9.77
C THR A 79 -15.48 -10.59 -10.17
N GLY A 80 -16.01 -11.36 -9.21
CA GLY A 80 -16.41 -12.76 -9.43
C GLY A 80 -15.39 -13.79 -8.92
N ASN A 81 -14.42 -13.38 -8.10
CA ASN A 81 -13.53 -14.31 -7.42
C ASN A 81 -14.26 -15.06 -6.29
N ALA A 82 -14.35 -16.38 -6.40
CA ALA A 82 -14.92 -17.27 -5.39
C ALA A 82 -13.87 -17.89 -4.45
N ARG A 83 -12.60 -17.49 -4.57
CA ARG A 83 -11.47 -18.01 -3.78
C ARG A 83 -10.90 -16.91 -2.88
N THR A 84 -10.09 -17.30 -1.90
CA THR A 84 -9.29 -16.34 -1.11
C THR A 84 -8.37 -15.54 -2.04
N PRO A 85 -8.44 -14.20 -2.05
CA PRO A 85 -7.60 -13.39 -2.91
C PRO A 85 -6.13 -13.44 -2.46
N ALA A 86 -5.22 -13.48 -3.42
CA ALA A 86 -3.79 -13.38 -3.16
C ALA A 86 -3.34 -11.91 -3.13
N LEU A 87 -2.14 -11.62 -2.61
CA LEU A 87 -1.53 -10.31 -2.79
C LEU A 87 -1.12 -10.12 -4.25
N SER A 88 -1.46 -8.97 -4.81
CA SER A 88 -1.00 -8.58 -6.14
C SER A 88 0.53 -8.41 -6.15
N GLN A 89 1.14 -8.54 -7.34
CA GLN A 89 2.58 -8.27 -7.51
C GLN A 89 2.94 -6.82 -7.15
N ARG A 90 2.02 -5.87 -7.35
CA ARG A 90 2.17 -4.46 -6.98
C ARG A 90 2.36 -4.30 -5.48
N VAL A 91 1.53 -4.98 -4.67
CA VAL A 91 1.65 -4.93 -3.20
C VAL A 91 2.92 -5.63 -2.72
N VAL A 92 3.29 -6.78 -3.31
CA VAL A 92 4.53 -7.49 -2.94
C VAL A 92 5.75 -6.61 -3.20
N LYS A 93 5.81 -5.95 -4.36
CA LYS A 93 6.87 -5.00 -4.71
C LYS A 93 6.89 -3.81 -3.75
N LEU A 94 5.75 -3.14 -3.55
CA LEU A 94 5.63 -2.00 -2.65
C LEU A 94 6.15 -2.30 -1.24
N LEU A 95 5.77 -3.44 -0.66
CA LEU A 95 6.22 -3.83 0.67
C LEU A 95 7.72 -4.19 0.71
N THR A 96 8.26 -4.76 -0.37
CA THR A 96 9.69 -5.06 -0.50
C THR A 96 10.52 -3.78 -0.55
N ASP A 97 10.04 -2.79 -1.32
CA ASP A 97 10.69 -1.48 -1.43
C ASP A 97 10.59 -0.71 -0.11
N ALA A 98 9.43 -0.75 0.55
CA ALA A 98 9.23 -0.17 1.88
C ALA A 98 10.17 -0.78 2.93
N TRP A 99 10.37 -2.11 2.89
CA TRP A 99 11.34 -2.77 3.76
C TRP A 99 12.78 -2.33 3.45
N THR A 100 13.13 -2.25 2.17
CA THR A 100 14.47 -1.85 1.74
C THR A 100 14.79 -0.44 2.20
N ILE A 101 13.90 0.51 1.92
CA ILE A 101 14.02 1.91 2.34
C ILE A 101 14.07 2.01 3.87
N GLY A 102 13.11 1.39 4.57
CA GLY A 102 13.04 1.44 6.03
C GLY A 102 14.29 0.89 6.71
N SER A 103 14.77 -0.28 6.27
CA SER A 103 15.91 -0.94 6.90
C SER A 103 17.26 -0.31 6.55
N LEU A 104 17.43 0.23 5.33
CA LEU A 104 18.70 0.81 4.88
C LEU A 104 18.83 2.30 5.24
N ASP A 105 17.81 3.10 4.94
CA ASP A 105 17.92 4.56 5.04
C ASP A 105 17.55 5.06 6.44
N TYR A 106 16.64 4.36 7.11
CA TYR A 106 16.08 4.78 8.40
C TYR A 106 16.44 3.84 9.57
N GLY A 107 17.12 2.72 9.30
CA GLY A 107 17.49 1.73 10.32
C GLY A 107 16.28 1.06 11.02
N GLU A 108 15.10 1.11 10.41
CA GLU A 108 13.87 0.56 10.98
C GLU A 108 13.89 -0.98 10.95
N GLN A 109 13.42 -1.59 12.04
CA GLN A 109 13.29 -3.05 12.15
C GLN A 109 11.95 -3.58 11.63
N GLN A 110 11.02 -2.67 11.31
CA GLN A 110 9.68 -2.96 10.83
C GLN A 110 9.28 -1.99 9.73
N ILE A 111 8.47 -2.47 8.79
CA ILE A 111 7.77 -1.67 7.79
C ILE A 111 6.65 -0.90 8.49
N ARG A 112 6.62 0.42 8.30
CA ARG A 112 5.63 1.33 8.83
C ARG A 112 4.85 2.00 7.71
N SER A 113 3.76 2.67 8.05
CA SER A 113 2.91 3.34 7.07
C SER A 113 3.66 4.47 6.35
N GLY A 114 4.60 5.12 7.03
CA GLY A 114 5.48 6.13 6.43
C GLY A 114 6.42 5.54 5.38
N THR A 115 7.09 4.43 5.68
CA THR A 115 7.99 3.77 4.71
C THR A 115 7.23 3.14 3.55
N ILE A 116 5.98 2.69 3.75
CA ILE A 116 5.07 2.31 2.66
C ILE A 116 4.75 3.52 1.77
N LEU A 117 4.44 4.68 2.34
CA LEU A 117 4.17 5.88 1.55
C LEU A 117 5.42 6.36 0.79
N VAL A 118 6.59 6.36 1.44
CA VAL A 118 7.85 6.70 0.77
C VAL A 118 8.13 5.72 -0.36
N ALA A 119 7.96 4.42 -0.14
CA ALA A 119 8.10 3.43 -1.20
C ALA A 119 7.09 3.63 -2.33
N LEU A 120 5.84 4.00 -2.04
CA LEU A 120 4.84 4.28 -3.06
C LEU A 120 5.22 5.49 -3.92
N LEU A 121 5.73 6.54 -3.30
CA LEU A 121 6.17 7.77 -3.97
C LEU A 121 7.53 7.59 -4.68
N ALA A 122 8.38 6.70 -4.15
CA ALA A 122 9.66 6.32 -4.75
C ALA A 122 9.49 5.29 -5.86
N ASP A 123 8.40 4.51 -5.83
CA ASP A 123 7.96 3.60 -6.88
C ASP A 123 7.05 4.33 -7.89
N GLU A 124 7.42 5.58 -8.20
CA GLU A 124 7.37 6.06 -9.56
C GLU A 124 8.72 5.64 -10.15
N THR A 125 8.87 5.12 -11.36
CA THR A 125 9.03 5.96 -12.56
C THR A 125 9.86 7.26 -12.40
N LEU A 126 10.56 7.50 -11.27
CA LEU A 126 11.09 8.75 -10.71
C LEU A 126 11.83 9.63 -11.73
N SER A 127 12.34 8.99 -12.78
CA SER A 127 13.24 9.55 -13.78
C SER A 127 12.73 9.50 -15.22
N ARG A 128 11.63 8.82 -15.56
CA ARG A 128 11.22 8.77 -16.99
C ARG A 128 10.77 10.13 -17.53
N LEU A 129 10.31 11.02 -16.65
CA LEU A 129 9.83 12.35 -17.04
C LEU A 129 10.92 13.42 -17.00
N VAL A 130 12.07 13.16 -16.37
CA VAL A 130 13.27 14.01 -16.52
C VAL A 130 14.10 13.62 -17.77
N LEU A 131 13.98 12.38 -18.28
CA LEU A 131 14.85 11.83 -19.34
C LEU A 131 14.21 11.63 -20.74
N ASN A 132 12.90 11.82 -20.91
CA ASN A 132 12.22 11.75 -22.22
C ASN A 132 11.67 13.11 -22.71
N GLY A 133 12.01 14.20 -22.02
CA GLY A 133 11.53 15.55 -22.30
C GLY A 133 12.65 16.59 -22.43
N SER A 134 13.82 16.17 -22.91
CA SER A 134 14.86 17.05 -23.45
C SER A 134 14.83 17.01 -24.98
#